data_AF-A0A915NJ83-F1
#
_entry.id   AF-A0A915NJ83-F1
#
_cell.length_a   1.000
_cell.length_b   1.000
_cell.length_c   1.000
_cell.angle_alpha   90.00
_cell.angle_beta   90.00
_cell.angle_gamma   90.00
#
_symmetry.space_group_name_H-M   'P 1'
#
loop_
_entity.id
_entity.type
_entity.pdbx_description
1 polymer ?
#
loop_
_entity_poly.entity_id
_entity_poly.type
_entity_poly.pdbx_seq_one_letter_code
_entity_poly.pdbx_strand_id
1 'polypeptide(L)'
;LDVGTDVNWCWTYYRLKISRKEGKKRYERVIQLDDPRFSPMNYKDLSDLLNFVWSLENDSASQRRAQHGSVGERSVLHPTLVHSRAGMNRAGTYVAASIFGRRMSGKHTRTLSLNRVVKVCRSLRSARYDILNRRSQFLLLLETILELAVRSGVVNEKDVSRARDVLRRVRDEIGKTRAKAGSSRSRG
;
A
#
# COMPACT_ATOMS: atom_id res chain seq x y z
N LEU A 1 -27.22 4.26 -8.13
CA LEU A 1 -25.83 3.80 -7.89
C LEU A 1 -25.38 3.16 -9.19
N ASP A 2 -24.44 3.76 -9.89
CA ASP A 2 -23.91 3.19 -11.13
C ASP A 2 -22.57 2.54 -10.77
N VAL A 3 -22.56 1.21 -10.69
CA VAL A 3 -21.44 0.42 -10.14
C VAL A 3 -20.69 -0.22 -11.31
N GLY A 4 -19.64 0.45 -11.77
CA GLY A 4 -18.63 -0.21 -12.59
C GLY A 4 -17.81 -1.14 -11.69
N THR A 5 -17.82 -2.44 -11.99
CA THR A 5 -17.06 -3.45 -11.25
C THR A 5 -15.93 -3.93 -12.15
N ASP A 6 -14.69 -3.66 -11.77
CA ASP A 6 -13.53 -4.29 -12.38
C ASP A 6 -12.97 -5.28 -11.36
N VAL A 7 -12.96 -6.56 -11.72
CA VAL A 7 -12.65 -7.66 -10.81
C VAL A 7 -11.27 -8.19 -11.17
N ASN A 8 -10.26 -7.79 -10.40
CA ASN A 8 -9.04 -8.56 -10.32
C ASN A 8 -9.26 -9.68 -9.28
N TRP A 9 -8.65 -10.84 -9.47
CA TRP A 9 -8.82 -12.01 -8.59
C TRP A 9 -8.37 -11.74 -7.14
N CYS A 10 -7.71 -10.60 -6.90
CA CYS A 10 -7.09 -10.20 -5.64
C CYS A 10 -7.74 -9.00 -4.93
N TRP A 11 -8.58 -8.21 -5.59
CA TRP A 11 -9.25 -7.04 -5.00
C TRP A 11 -10.47 -6.63 -5.84
N THR A 12 -11.44 -5.98 -5.22
CA THR A 12 -12.65 -5.49 -5.88
C THR A 12 -12.69 -3.98 -5.85
N TYR A 13 -12.90 -3.38 -7.01
CA TYR A 13 -13.06 -1.93 -7.15
C TYR A 13 -14.53 -1.56 -7.25
N TYR A 14 -14.94 -0.61 -6.41
CA TYR A 14 -16.26 0.01 -6.45
C TYR A 14 -16.13 1.49 -6.75
N ARG A 15 -16.73 1.91 -7.86
CA ARG A 15 -17.04 3.31 -8.11
C ARG A 15 -18.40 3.61 -7.48
N LEU A 16 -18.42 4.34 -6.39
CA LEU A 16 -19.67 4.82 -5.80
C LEU A 16 -19.90 6.28 -6.22
N LYS A 17 -21.11 6.81 -6.04
CA LYS A 17 -21.42 8.23 -6.24
C LYS A 17 -22.01 8.77 -4.95
N ILE A 18 -21.20 9.47 -4.16
CA ILE A 18 -21.69 10.20 -2.99
C ILE A 18 -22.19 11.56 -3.48
N SER A 19 -23.42 11.91 -3.15
CA SER A 19 -23.98 13.24 -3.34
C SER A 19 -24.44 13.78 -1.98
N ARG A 20 -23.84 14.88 -1.54
CA ARG A 20 -24.31 15.63 -0.39
C ARG A 20 -25.14 16.81 -0.89
N LYS A 21 -26.38 16.97 -0.42
CA LYS A 21 -27.14 18.21 -0.59
C LYS A 21 -26.75 19.17 0.53
N GLU A 22 -25.89 20.14 0.22
CA GLU A 22 -25.66 21.33 1.04
C GLU A 22 -25.96 22.57 0.16
N GLY A 23 -27.19 23.10 0.25
CA GLY A 23 -27.64 24.19 -0.61
C GLY A 23 -27.60 23.84 -2.11
N LYS A 24 -27.00 24.72 -2.93
CA LYS A 24 -26.87 24.55 -4.40
C LYS A 24 -25.60 23.79 -4.84
N LYS A 25 -24.72 23.35 -3.92
CA LYS A 25 -23.44 22.71 -4.28
C LYS A 25 -23.55 21.19 -4.22
N ARG A 26 -23.06 20.52 -5.28
CA ARG A 26 -23.02 19.06 -5.41
C ARG A 26 -21.57 18.61 -5.33
N TYR A 27 -21.22 17.88 -4.27
CA TYR A 27 -19.90 17.26 -4.14
C TYR A 27 -19.99 15.82 -4.63
N GLU A 28 -19.18 15.47 -5.62
CA GLU A 28 -19.01 14.11 -6.12
C GLU A 28 -17.64 13.58 -5.66
N ARG A 29 -17.62 12.45 -4.95
CA ARG A 29 -16.38 11.70 -4.65
C ARG A 29 -16.74 10.28 -4.30
N VAL A 30 -16.13 9.28 -4.94
CA VAL A 30 -15.87 7.97 -4.31
C VAL A 30 -14.74 7.22 -5.02
N ILE A 31 -13.84 6.61 -4.24
CA ILE A 31 -13.07 5.41 -4.60
C ILE A 31 -13.13 4.49 -3.39
N GLN A 32 -13.74 3.31 -3.50
CA GLN A 32 -13.63 2.25 -2.49
C GLN A 32 -13.01 1.02 -3.15
N LEU A 33 -11.86 0.62 -2.61
CA LEU A 33 -11.16 -0.61 -2.96
C LEU A 33 -11.29 -1.55 -1.78
N ASP A 34 -11.90 -2.70 -2.02
CA ASP A 34 -11.99 -3.76 -1.01
C ASP A 34 -11.06 -4.91 -1.38
N ASP A 35 -10.40 -5.48 -0.39
CA ASP A 35 -9.73 -6.77 -0.53
C ASP A 35 -10.69 -7.81 0.04
N PRO A 36 -11.52 -8.47 -0.80
CA PRO A 36 -12.52 -9.41 -0.33
C PRO A 36 -11.88 -10.66 0.29
N ARG A 37 -10.56 -10.85 0.13
CA ARG A 37 -9.86 -12.00 0.68
C ARG A 37 -9.27 -11.65 2.04
N PHE A 38 -9.71 -12.38 3.06
CA PHE A 38 -8.97 -12.52 4.32
C PHE A 38 -7.62 -13.25 4.14
N SER A 39 -7.29 -13.70 2.91
CA SER A 39 -6.03 -14.34 2.55
C SER A 39 -4.84 -13.38 2.70
N PRO A 40 -3.64 -13.85 3.10
CA PRO A 40 -2.48 -12.98 3.18
C PRO A 40 -2.08 -12.48 1.79
N MET A 41 -2.37 -11.21 1.50
CA MET A 41 -1.88 -10.49 0.34
C MET A 41 -0.37 -10.70 0.19
N ASN A 42 0.05 -11.18 -0.98
CA ASN A 42 1.47 -11.32 -1.31
C ASN A 42 2.02 -9.99 -1.87
N TYR A 43 3.35 -9.92 -2.05
CA TYR A 43 3.99 -8.67 -2.48
C TYR A 43 3.65 -8.24 -3.91
N LYS A 44 3.32 -9.18 -4.80
CA LYS A 44 2.89 -8.89 -6.18
C LYS A 44 1.49 -8.29 -6.17
N ASP A 45 0.57 -8.93 -5.46
CA ASP A 45 -0.82 -8.44 -5.30
C ASP A 45 -0.84 -7.02 -4.73
N LEU A 46 -0.03 -6.75 -3.69
CA LEU A 46 0.07 -5.42 -3.10
C LEU A 46 0.68 -4.39 -4.07
N SER A 47 1.67 -4.80 -4.88
CA SER A 47 2.28 -3.92 -5.88
C SER A 47 1.31 -3.59 -7.02
N ASP A 48 0.50 -4.56 -7.46
CA ASP A 48 -0.56 -4.38 -8.45
C ASP A 48 -1.64 -3.44 -7.92
N LEU A 49 -2.09 -3.66 -6.67
CA LEU A 49 -3.06 -2.78 -6.01
C LEU A 49 -2.53 -1.33 -5.91
N LEU A 50 -1.26 -1.15 -5.53
CA LEU A 50 -0.66 0.19 -5.43
C LEU A 50 -0.66 0.91 -6.78
N ASN A 51 -0.22 0.24 -7.85
CA ASN A 51 -0.22 0.83 -9.19
C ASN A 51 -1.64 1.19 -9.65
N PHE A 52 -2.62 0.33 -9.38
CA PHE A 52 -4.02 0.60 -9.68
C PHE A 52 -4.56 1.79 -8.89
N VAL A 53 -4.27 1.90 -7.59
CA VAL A 53 -4.73 3.07 -6.81
C VAL A 53 -4.07 4.36 -7.32
N TRP A 54 -2.78 4.32 -7.64
CA TRP A 54 -2.09 5.51 -8.15
C TRP A 54 -2.61 5.96 -9.50
N SER A 55 -3.00 5.05 -10.40
CA SER A 55 -3.65 5.44 -11.66
C SER A 55 -4.98 6.14 -11.39
N LEU A 56 -5.82 5.59 -10.51
CA LEU A 56 -7.09 6.23 -10.13
C LEU A 56 -6.92 7.60 -9.49
N GLU A 57 -5.92 7.76 -8.62
CA GLU A 57 -5.59 9.04 -8.00
C GLU A 57 -5.10 10.07 -9.03
N ASN A 58 -4.28 9.64 -9.98
CA ASN A 58 -3.78 10.49 -11.07
C ASN A 58 -4.92 10.92 -12.00
N ASP A 59 -5.83 10.01 -12.36
CA ASP A 59 -7.01 10.32 -13.17
C ASP A 59 -7.90 11.33 -12.44
N SER A 60 -8.16 11.08 -11.15
CA SER A 60 -8.94 11.98 -10.30
C SER A 60 -8.29 13.36 -10.16
N ALA A 61 -6.96 13.41 -10.04
CA ALA A 61 -6.23 14.68 -9.99
C ALA A 61 -6.32 15.43 -11.33
N SER A 62 -6.18 14.73 -12.46
CA SER A 62 -6.27 15.30 -13.80
C SER A 62 -7.66 15.87 -14.10
N GLN A 63 -8.73 15.15 -13.75
CA GLN A 63 -10.09 15.64 -13.87
C GLN A 63 -10.32 16.91 -13.05
N ARG A 64 -9.79 16.96 -11.82
CA ARG A 64 -9.89 18.16 -10.97
C ARG A 64 -9.10 19.35 -11.53
N ARG A 65 -7.90 19.12 -12.09
CA ARG A 65 -7.14 20.19 -12.77
C ARG A 65 -7.94 20.76 -13.94
N ALA A 66 -8.59 19.90 -14.73
CA ALA A 66 -9.45 20.33 -15.83
C ALA A 66 -10.68 21.13 -15.36
N GLN A 67 -11.26 20.78 -14.21
CA GLN A 67 -12.45 21.46 -13.68
C GLN A 67 -12.15 22.77 -12.93
N HIS A 68 -11.00 22.88 -12.27
CA HIS A 68 -10.71 24.00 -11.37
C HIS A 68 -9.67 25.00 -11.90
N GLY A 69 -9.02 24.75 -13.04
CA GLY A 69 -7.98 25.64 -13.56
C GLY A 69 -6.72 25.67 -12.67
N SER A 70 -5.90 26.73 -12.79
CA SER A 70 -4.60 26.90 -12.12
C SER A 70 -4.69 27.23 -10.61
N VAL A 71 -5.56 26.57 -9.86
CA VAL A 71 -5.48 26.62 -8.39
C VAL A 71 -4.27 25.78 -7.95
N GLY A 72 -3.43 26.34 -7.08
CA GLY A 72 -2.12 25.77 -6.73
C GLY A 72 -2.15 24.27 -6.42
N GLU A 73 -1.11 23.54 -6.83
CA GLU A 73 -0.99 22.07 -6.79
C GLU A 73 -1.50 21.39 -5.50
N ARG A 74 -1.34 22.04 -4.35
CA ARG A 74 -1.78 21.52 -3.04
C ARG A 74 -3.30 21.51 -2.83
N SER A 75 -4.07 22.39 -3.48
CA SER A 75 -5.54 22.41 -3.35
C SER A 75 -6.22 21.34 -4.21
N VAL A 76 -5.49 20.75 -5.17
CA VAL A 76 -6.01 19.75 -6.12
C VAL A 76 -5.83 18.31 -5.61
N LEU A 77 -4.93 18.10 -4.65
CA LEU A 77 -4.61 16.79 -4.09
C LEU A 77 -5.36 16.56 -2.78
N HIS A 78 -6.37 15.70 -2.83
CA HIS A 78 -7.05 15.21 -1.63
C HIS A 78 -6.35 13.97 -1.08
N PRO A 79 -6.31 13.80 0.25
CA PRO A 79 -5.73 12.62 0.86
C PRO A 79 -6.56 11.37 0.51
N THR A 80 -5.86 10.28 0.21
CA THR A 80 -6.45 8.95 0.06
C THR A 80 -6.71 8.35 1.44
N LEU A 81 -7.96 7.98 1.72
CA LEU A 81 -8.32 7.28 2.94
C LEU A 81 -7.87 5.81 2.83
N VAL A 82 -7.03 5.37 3.76
CA VAL A 82 -6.57 3.98 3.84
C VAL A 82 -6.99 3.40 5.18
N HIS A 83 -7.68 2.26 5.17
CA HIS A 83 -8.09 1.58 6.40
C HIS A 83 -7.83 0.07 6.34
N SER A 84 -7.89 -0.54 7.52
CA SER A 84 -7.95 -2.00 7.75
C SER A 84 -8.63 -2.20 9.11
N ARG A 85 -8.85 -3.45 9.56
CA ARG A 85 -9.57 -3.72 10.83
C ARG A 85 -9.19 -2.80 12.01
N ALA A 86 -7.89 -2.54 12.19
CA ALA A 86 -7.41 -1.62 13.23
C ALA A 86 -6.67 -0.39 12.65
N GLY A 87 -6.56 -0.31 11.33
CA GLY A 87 -5.83 0.76 10.64
C GLY A 87 -4.32 0.82 10.92
N MET A 88 -3.71 -0.26 11.43
CA MET A 88 -2.30 -0.28 11.87
C MET A 88 -1.40 -1.09 10.94
N ASN A 89 -1.65 -2.39 10.84
CA ASN A 89 -0.75 -3.32 10.14
C ASN A 89 -0.93 -3.25 8.62
N ARG A 90 -2.03 -3.77 8.06
CA ARG A 90 -2.26 -3.77 6.61
C ARG A 90 -2.27 -2.35 6.01
N ALA A 91 -2.97 -1.43 6.67
CA ALA A 91 -2.98 -0.02 6.27
C ALA A 91 -1.58 0.62 6.34
N GLY A 92 -0.81 0.33 7.40
CA GLY A 92 0.57 0.80 7.55
C GLY A 92 1.51 0.25 6.48
N THR A 93 1.39 -1.04 6.15
CA THR A 93 2.13 -1.68 5.04
C THR A 93 1.83 -0.99 3.72
N TYR A 94 0.55 -0.77 3.41
CA TYR A 94 0.13 -0.08 2.21
C TYR A 94 0.72 1.34 2.13
N VAL A 95 0.56 2.14 3.20
CA VAL A 95 1.03 3.53 3.23
C VAL A 95 2.55 3.59 3.09
N ALA A 96 3.28 2.75 3.82
CA ALA A 96 4.73 2.69 3.74
C ALA A 96 5.20 2.31 2.32
N ALA A 97 4.62 1.25 1.74
CA ALA A 97 4.92 0.84 0.38
C ALA A 97 4.59 1.93 -0.64
N SER A 98 3.47 2.66 -0.46
CA SER A 98 3.11 3.79 -1.32
C SER A 98 4.12 4.92 -1.29
N ILE A 99 4.63 5.27 -0.10
CA ILE A 99 5.69 6.28 0.06
C ILE A 99 6.94 5.88 -0.72
N PHE A 100 7.35 4.61 -0.64
CA PHE A 100 8.52 4.11 -1.36
C PHE A 100 8.31 4.06 -2.86
N GLY A 101 7.18 3.50 -3.30
CA GLY A 101 6.83 3.41 -4.72
C GLY A 101 6.86 4.76 -5.42
N ARG A 102 6.17 5.77 -4.87
CA ARG A 102 6.16 7.13 -5.46
C ARG A 102 7.54 7.78 -5.49
N ARG A 103 8.38 7.53 -4.48
CA ARG A 103 9.76 8.03 -4.47
C ARG A 103 10.61 7.40 -5.56
N MET A 104 10.43 6.11 -5.83
CA MET A 104 11.13 5.39 -6.90
C MET A 104 10.65 5.80 -8.29
N SER A 105 9.34 6.07 -8.46
CA SER A 105 8.78 6.59 -9.71
C SER A 105 9.18 8.05 -10.00
N GLY A 106 9.62 8.80 -8.99
CA GLY A 106 10.06 10.19 -9.12
C GLY A 106 11.53 10.35 -9.52
N LYS A 107 11.90 11.55 -9.98
CA LYS A 107 13.31 11.89 -10.32
C LYS A 107 14.26 12.00 -9.12
N HIS A 108 13.74 11.94 -7.89
CA HIS A 108 14.47 12.45 -6.72
C HIS A 108 15.23 11.40 -5.91
N THR A 109 14.98 10.10 -6.06
CA THR A 109 15.91 9.12 -5.47
C THR A 109 15.80 7.70 -6.03
N ARG A 110 16.92 7.18 -6.56
CA ARG A 110 17.07 5.77 -6.97
C ARG A 110 17.72 4.87 -5.91
N THR A 111 17.98 5.39 -4.71
CA THR A 111 18.65 4.61 -3.65
C THR A 111 17.68 4.13 -2.57
N LEU A 112 17.62 2.81 -2.41
CA LEU A 112 16.89 2.11 -1.36
C LEU A 112 17.86 1.57 -0.33
N SER A 113 17.62 1.87 0.95
CA SER A 113 18.39 1.30 2.06
C SER A 113 17.47 0.93 3.21
N LEU A 114 17.82 -0.13 3.94
CA LEU A 114 17.05 -0.59 5.09
C LEU A 114 16.89 0.51 6.15
N ASN A 115 17.92 1.33 6.35
CA ASN A 115 17.85 2.48 7.27
C ASN A 115 16.74 3.45 6.89
N ARG A 116 16.56 3.75 5.60
CA ARG A 116 15.46 4.59 5.12
C ARG A 116 14.09 3.93 5.34
N VAL A 117 13.98 2.62 5.11
CA VAL A 117 12.75 1.87 5.42
C VAL A 117 12.39 2.02 6.89
N VAL A 118 13.36 1.84 7.78
CA VAL A 118 13.17 1.99 9.24
C VAL A 118 12.79 3.42 9.60
N LYS A 119 13.44 4.44 9.02
CA LYS A 119 13.11 5.86 9.26
C LYS A 119 11.67 6.18 8.85
N VAL A 120 11.22 5.75 7.68
CA VAL A 120 9.82 5.93 7.25
C VAL A 120 8.85 5.23 8.20
N CYS A 121 9.13 4.00 8.62
CA CYS A 121 8.29 3.30 9.59
C CYS A 121 8.21 4.05 10.94
N ARG A 122 9.32 4.63 11.42
CA ARG A 122 9.33 5.46 12.63
C ARG A 122 8.49 6.72 12.47
N SER A 123 8.62 7.43 11.35
CA SER A 123 7.80 8.61 11.06
C SER A 123 6.31 8.29 10.93
N LEU A 124 5.96 7.12 10.39
CA LEU A 124 4.56 6.68 10.38
C LEU A 124 4.07 6.37 11.80
N ARG A 125 4.91 5.76 12.64
CA ARG A 125 4.57 5.48 14.04
C ARG A 125 4.38 6.73 14.90
N SER A 126 5.08 7.84 14.58
CA SER A 126 4.81 9.12 15.25
C SER A 126 3.49 9.74 14.83
N ALA A 127 2.99 9.44 13.63
CA ALA A 127 1.68 9.90 13.16
C ALA A 127 0.53 8.99 13.63
N ARG A 128 0.77 7.68 13.77
CA ARG A 128 -0.20 6.70 14.26
C ARG A 128 0.51 5.58 15.00
N TYR A 129 0.14 5.36 16.26
CA TYR A 129 0.75 4.32 17.10
C TYR A 129 0.61 2.92 16.45
N ASP A 130 1.55 2.03 16.77
CA ASP A 130 1.53 0.61 16.37
C ASP A 130 1.49 0.29 14.86
N ILE A 131 1.75 1.28 14.00
CA ILE A 131 1.97 1.03 12.57
C ILE A 131 3.07 -0.03 12.39
N LEU A 132 2.78 -1.05 11.57
CA LEU A 132 3.74 -2.11 11.20
C LEU A 132 4.38 -2.79 12.42
N ASN A 133 3.59 -3.17 13.42
CA ASN A 133 4.09 -3.86 14.61
C ASN A 133 4.24 -5.38 14.46
N ARG A 134 3.80 -5.97 13.33
CA ARG A 134 3.99 -7.40 13.03
C ARG A 134 5.18 -7.64 12.10
N ARG A 135 6.06 -8.59 12.48
CA ARG A 135 7.22 -9.01 11.65
C ARG A 135 6.81 -9.43 10.25
N SER A 136 5.73 -10.20 10.09
CA SER A 136 5.25 -10.63 8.78
C SER A 136 4.84 -9.48 7.86
N GLN A 137 4.31 -8.39 8.41
CA GLN A 137 3.92 -7.20 7.66
C GLN A 137 5.15 -6.36 7.27
N PHE A 138 6.16 -6.32 8.14
CA PHE A 138 7.44 -5.72 7.80
C PHE A 138 8.17 -6.48 6.69
N LEU A 139 8.14 -7.82 6.71
CA LEU A 139 8.69 -8.64 5.61
C LEU A 139 7.94 -8.43 4.30
N LEU A 140 6.60 -8.40 4.35
CA LEU A 140 5.78 -8.08 3.18
C LEU A 140 6.14 -6.71 2.60
N LEU A 141 6.30 -5.68 3.46
CA LEU A 141 6.75 -4.36 3.04
C LEU A 141 8.09 -4.42 2.29
N LEU A 142 9.08 -5.15 2.81
CA LEU A 142 10.39 -5.26 2.17
C LEU A 142 10.28 -5.92 0.79
N GLU A 143 9.53 -7.02 0.67
CA GLU A 143 9.32 -7.68 -0.61
C GLU A 143 8.60 -6.80 -1.63
N THR A 144 7.57 -6.07 -1.19
CA THR A 144 6.84 -5.11 -2.04
C THR A 144 7.75 -3.97 -2.49
N ILE A 145 8.62 -3.45 -1.62
CA ILE A 145 9.60 -2.43 -2.01
C ILE A 145 10.55 -2.98 -3.09
N LEU A 146 11.02 -4.22 -2.98
CA LEU A 146 11.87 -4.84 -4.00
C LEU A 146 11.13 -5.01 -5.33
N GLU A 147 9.88 -5.47 -5.31
CA GLU A 147 9.03 -5.58 -6.49
C GLU A 147 8.79 -4.24 -7.18
N LEU A 148 8.48 -3.19 -6.42
CA LEU A 148 8.32 -1.84 -6.94
C LEU A 148 9.64 -1.30 -7.53
N ALA A 149 10.79 -1.64 -6.93
CA ALA A 149 12.10 -1.25 -7.44
C ALA A 149 12.43 -1.91 -8.79
N VAL A 150 12.09 -3.19 -8.95
CA VAL A 150 12.22 -3.89 -10.23
C VAL A 150 11.31 -3.28 -11.28
N ARG A 151 10.02 -3.10 -10.95
CA ARG A 151 9.02 -2.54 -11.88
C ARG A 151 9.33 -1.12 -12.33
N SER A 152 9.96 -0.32 -11.47
CA SER A 152 10.39 1.04 -11.79
C SER A 152 11.73 1.11 -12.53
N GLY A 153 12.38 -0.04 -12.78
CA GLY A 153 13.68 -0.10 -13.44
C GLY A 153 14.83 0.45 -12.60
N VAL A 154 14.65 0.55 -11.28
CA VAL A 154 15.69 1.02 -10.36
C VAL A 154 16.73 -0.08 -10.11
N VAL A 155 16.31 -1.34 -10.11
CA VAL A 155 17.16 -2.53 -9.95
C VAL A 155 16.73 -3.62 -10.92
N ASN A 156 17.63 -4.53 -11.30
CA ASN A 156 17.26 -5.68 -12.12
C ASN A 156 16.74 -6.84 -11.26
N GLU A 157 15.88 -7.68 -11.83
CA GLU A 157 15.34 -8.87 -11.18
C GLU A 157 16.45 -9.81 -10.67
N LYS A 158 17.55 -9.93 -11.41
CA LYS A 158 18.71 -10.73 -11.00
C LYS A 158 19.34 -10.21 -9.70
N ASP A 159 19.39 -8.89 -9.54
CA ASP A 159 20.05 -8.23 -8.40
C ASP A 159 19.25 -8.38 -7.09
N VAL A 160 17.91 -8.47 -7.19
CA VAL A 160 17.04 -8.65 -6.02
C VAL A 160 16.74 -10.11 -5.67
N SER A 161 17.07 -11.07 -6.53
CA SER A 161 16.87 -12.51 -6.29
C SER A 161 17.43 -12.96 -4.94
N ARG A 162 18.69 -12.61 -4.64
CA ARG A 162 19.37 -12.93 -3.38
C ARG A 162 18.67 -12.30 -2.17
N ALA A 163 18.20 -11.06 -2.30
CA ALA A 163 17.49 -10.39 -1.22
C ALA A 163 16.14 -11.06 -0.93
N ARG A 164 15.40 -11.46 -1.97
CA ARG A 164 14.15 -12.23 -1.85
C ARG A 164 14.38 -13.58 -1.18
N ASP A 165 15.47 -14.27 -1.51
CA ASP A 165 15.83 -15.53 -0.86
C ASP A 165 16.13 -15.39 0.64
N VAL A 166 16.79 -14.29 1.03
CA VAL A 166 17.00 -13.99 2.45
C VAL A 166 15.66 -13.72 3.15
N LEU A 167 14.78 -12.91 2.56
CA LEU A 167 13.46 -12.61 3.15
C LEU A 167 12.58 -13.86 3.27
N ARG A 168 12.63 -14.77 2.29
CA ARG A 168 11.95 -16.07 2.33
C ARG A 168 12.45 -16.93 3.49
N ARG A 169 13.77 -17.07 3.66
CA ARG A 169 14.35 -17.84 4.77
C ARG A 169 13.96 -17.28 6.14
N VAL A 170 14.03 -15.96 6.31
CA VAL A 170 13.62 -15.30 7.56
C VAL A 170 12.14 -15.55 7.87
N ARG A 171 11.28 -15.54 6.85
CA ARG A 171 9.85 -15.88 7.01
C ARG A 171 9.64 -17.31 7.47
N ASP A 172 10.35 -18.25 6.86
CA ASP A 172 10.24 -19.67 7.20
C ASP A 172 10.70 -19.94 8.64
N GLU A 173 11.78 -19.28 9.08
CA GLU A 173 12.27 -19.34 10.46
C GLU A 173 11.25 -18.77 11.46
N ILE A 174 10.62 -17.63 11.15
CA ILE A 174 9.55 -17.06 11.97
C ILE A 174 8.36 -18.02 12.05
N GLY A 175 8.02 -18.69 10.95
CA GLY A 175 6.97 -19.70 10.89
C GLY A 175 7.27 -20.90 11.81
N LYS A 176 8.48 -21.45 11.71
CA LYS A 176 8.95 -22.58 12.55
C LYS A 176 8.94 -22.24 14.03
N THR A 177 9.41 -21.05 14.40
CA THR A 177 9.43 -20.60 15.80
C THR A 177 8.01 -20.51 16.38
N ARG A 178 7.04 -20.09 15.57
CA ARG A 178 5.64 -19.97 15.98
C ARG A 178 4.96 -21.35 16.13
N ALA A 179 5.30 -22.30 15.26
CA ALA A 179 4.80 -23.68 15.36
C ALA A 179 5.31 -24.39 16.62
N LYS A 180 6.59 -24.21 16.96
CA LYS A 180 7.17 -24.75 18.22
C LYS A 180 6.51 -24.15 19.47
N ALA A 181 6.25 -22.84 19.49
CA ALA A 181 5.58 -22.17 20.62
C ALA A 181 4.09 -22.54 20.76
N GLY A 182 3.41 -22.93 19.68
CA GLY A 182 2.05 -23.47 19.71
C GLY A 182 2.00 -24.90 20.24
N SER A 183 2.96 -25.74 19.82
CA SER A 183 3.08 -27.13 20.26
C SER A 183 3.43 -27.28 21.75
N SER A 184 4.10 -26.29 22.35
CA SER A 184 4.40 -26.29 23.79
C SER A 184 3.22 -25.83 24.66
N ARG A 185 2.22 -25.14 24.09
CA ARG A 185 1.03 -24.67 24.80
C ARG A 185 -0.16 -25.62 24.74
N SER A 186 -0.15 -26.60 23.84
CA SER A 186 -1.20 -27.63 23.74
C SER A 186 -0.90 -28.91 24.53
N ARG A 187 0.11 -28.89 25.40
CA ARG A 187 0.54 -30.01 26.25
C ARG A 187 0.56 -29.68 27.75
N GLY A 188 -0.09 -28.57 28.15
CA GLY A 188 -0.23 -28.14 29.54
C GLY A 188 -1.69 -28.09 29.94
#